data_AF-A0AAE0Z945-F1
#
_entry.id   AF-A0AAE0Z945-F1
#
_cell.length_a   1.000
_cell.length_b   1.000
_cell.length_c   1.000
_cell.angle_alpha   90.00
_cell.angle_beta   90.00
_cell.angle_gamma   90.00
#
_symmetry.space_group_name_H-M   'P 1'
#
loop_
_entity.id
_entity.type
_entity.pdbx_description
1 polymer ?
#
loop_
_entity_poly.entity_id
_entity_poly.type
_entity_poly.pdbx_seq_one_letter_code
_entity_poly.pdbx_strand_id
1 'polypeptide(L)'
;MTLRCDRNPDVQTEMAEISRIRILKQSTSGWDLVAEKRDNEDTTTVSGTASASASITSDISNVFLQVIWDKVDDDNFGVFKCYAMGFDAKANPVTESSTEVDIHEFHNVIGHVVDISNKAHRTMGDLKNSTVNEISKLKKTLKKVSTFLDSLILWPGGHYGLLKPKTGCPVDLAFYGGTHKFHKIHTESQSSSDPSNSHSSVFPDNTISSEGGNKFFTMEFCEVTRQFNPSSWPQGSFCIHKLLHQSCPTGFDEGYVNVDGEDTDNAGEARNNVALYASNPRLYFCCQNSGSASDPIQLPTGSAFLLYRFGGECQSVQGMSVSEEFIQINTEDSSNNDRVSGSHPDVDRPGSVIKFHLCYYK
;
A
#
# COMPACT_ATOMS: atom_id res chain seq x y z
N MET A 1 15.08 5.36 52.69
CA MET A 1 16.19 6.30 52.99
C MET A 1 17.28 5.54 53.74
N THR A 2 18.56 5.85 53.51
CA THR A 2 19.68 5.15 54.16
C THR A 2 20.62 6.16 54.78
N LEU A 3 20.95 5.98 56.06
CA LEU A 3 21.97 6.75 56.77
C LEU A 3 23.06 5.80 57.24
N ARG A 4 24.31 6.09 56.91
CA ARG A 4 25.45 5.24 57.25
C ARG A 4 26.50 6.06 58.00
N CYS A 5 27.00 5.45 59.05
CA CYS A 5 28.07 5.94 59.89
C CYS A 5 29.29 5.04 59.71
N ASP A 6 30.37 5.58 59.18
CA ASP A 6 31.63 4.87 58.96
C ASP A 6 32.83 5.81 59.18
N ARG A 7 34.02 5.22 59.29
CA ARG A 7 35.25 5.97 59.54
C ARG A 7 35.58 6.86 58.34
N ASN A 8 35.65 8.16 58.57
CA ASN A 8 36.23 9.09 57.61
C ASN A 8 37.77 9.00 57.67
N PRO A 9 38.46 8.53 56.61
CA PRO A 9 39.92 8.39 56.62
C PRO A 9 40.66 9.74 56.68
N ASP A 10 39.99 10.84 56.33
CA ASP A 10 40.57 12.18 56.29
C ASP A 10 40.58 12.89 57.66
N VAL A 11 39.93 12.30 58.66
CA VAL A 11 39.86 12.84 60.03
C VAL A 11 40.75 12.00 60.94
N GLN A 12 41.71 12.64 61.63
CA GLN A 12 42.52 11.97 62.63
C GLN A 12 41.64 11.54 63.81
N THR A 13 41.83 10.30 64.27
CA THR A 13 41.13 9.73 65.42
C THR A 13 42.16 9.31 66.48
N GLU A 14 41.82 9.53 67.74
CA GLU A 14 42.63 9.06 68.88
C GLU A 14 42.26 7.61 69.27
N MET A 15 41.20 7.07 68.69
CA MET A 15 40.72 5.71 68.96
C MET A 15 41.62 4.67 68.27
N ALA A 16 42.09 3.71 69.06
CA ALA A 16 42.71 2.48 68.57
C ALA A 16 41.69 1.34 68.46
N GLU A 17 40.61 1.38 69.25
CA GLU A 17 39.53 0.39 69.27
C GLU A 17 38.18 1.08 69.51
N ILE A 18 37.12 0.60 68.86
CA ILE A 18 35.75 1.09 69.06
C ILE A 18 34.96 0.03 69.81
N SER A 19 34.40 0.38 70.97
CA SER A 19 33.52 -0.50 71.75
C SER A 19 32.04 -0.22 71.49
N ARG A 20 31.70 1.00 71.03
CA ARG A 20 30.31 1.39 70.78
C ARG A 20 30.20 2.46 69.70
N ILE A 21 29.24 2.29 68.80
CA ILE A 21 28.89 3.29 67.78
C ILE A 21 27.38 3.53 67.79
N ARG A 22 26.97 4.79 67.62
CA ARG A 22 25.58 5.23 67.62
C ARG A 22 25.29 6.20 66.48
N ILE A 23 24.07 6.13 65.97
CA ILE A 23 23.46 7.20 65.18
C ILE A 23 22.43 7.89 66.06
N LEU A 24 22.52 9.21 66.15
CA LEU A 24 21.66 10.04 66.98
C LEU A 24 20.88 11.03 66.10
N LYS A 25 19.63 11.31 66.47
CA LYS A 25 18.79 12.35 65.86
C LYS A 25 18.59 13.48 66.87
N GLN A 26 18.68 14.72 66.41
CA GLN A 26 18.44 15.88 67.26
C GLN A 26 16.96 15.95 67.65
N SER A 27 16.70 16.15 68.94
CA SER A 27 15.37 16.31 69.52
C SER A 27 15.30 17.58 70.38
N THR A 28 14.10 17.95 70.82
CA THR A 28 13.89 19.13 71.66
C THR A 28 14.61 19.05 73.01
N SER A 29 14.90 17.84 73.49
CA SER A 29 15.60 17.57 74.75
C SER A 29 17.08 17.20 74.57
N GLY A 30 17.60 17.20 73.35
CA GLY A 30 19.01 16.89 73.06
C GLY A 30 19.16 15.94 71.87
N TRP A 31 19.70 14.75 72.12
CA TRP A 31 20.00 13.76 71.09
C TRP A 31 19.33 12.42 71.43
N ASP A 32 18.41 12.00 70.58
CA ASP A 32 17.69 10.74 70.73
C ASP A 32 18.41 9.63 69.97
N LEU A 33 18.36 8.42 70.52
CA LEU A 33 19.02 7.27 69.93
C LEU A 33 18.24 6.73 68.72
N VAL A 34 18.87 6.74 67.54
CA VAL A 34 18.30 6.13 66.33
C VAL A 34 18.72 4.67 66.25
N ALA A 35 20.02 4.40 66.33
CA ALA A 35 20.57 3.06 66.33
C ALA A 35 21.90 2.98 67.10
N GLU A 36 22.22 1.78 67.59
CA GLU A 36 23.42 1.49 68.37
C GLU A 36 23.94 0.08 68.12
N LYS A 37 25.26 -0.02 68.05
CA LYS A 37 25.99 -1.29 68.13
C LYS A 37 27.04 -1.23 69.23
N ARG A 38 27.15 -2.31 70.01
CA ARG A 38 28.24 -2.57 70.96
C ARG A 38 29.05 -3.77 70.52
N ASP A 39 30.32 -3.78 70.90
CA ASP A 39 31.28 -4.86 70.63
C ASP A 39 30.86 -6.21 71.27
N ASN A 40 30.22 -6.14 72.43
CA ASN A 40 29.82 -7.30 73.24
C ASN A 40 28.37 -7.77 73.02
N GLU A 41 27.65 -7.20 72.06
CA GLU A 41 26.27 -7.56 71.73
C GLU A 41 26.18 -8.12 70.31
N ASP A 42 25.47 -9.23 70.10
CA ASP A 42 25.30 -9.82 68.76
C ASP A 42 24.31 -9.02 67.91
N THR A 43 23.34 -8.35 68.53
CA THR A 43 22.30 -7.58 67.83
C THR A 43 22.64 -6.09 67.74
N THR A 44 21.98 -5.38 66.84
CA THR A 44 22.05 -3.91 66.72
C THR A 44 20.74 -3.35 67.27
N THR A 45 20.81 -2.45 68.23
CA THR A 45 19.62 -1.76 68.73
C THR A 45 19.19 -0.72 67.71
N VAL A 46 17.92 -0.69 67.35
CA VAL A 46 17.34 0.32 66.45
C VAL A 46 15.99 0.77 66.99
N SER A 47 15.70 2.07 66.89
CA SER A 47 14.42 2.64 67.32
C SER A 47 13.45 2.78 66.15
N GLY A 48 12.16 2.71 66.46
CA GLY A 48 11.08 2.92 65.48
C GLY A 48 10.97 1.80 64.45
N THR A 49 10.61 2.17 63.22
CA THR A 49 10.32 1.27 62.09
C THR A 49 11.55 0.98 61.21
N ALA A 50 12.72 1.47 61.60
CA ALA A 50 13.94 1.30 60.83
C ALA A 50 14.58 -0.08 61.05
N SER A 51 15.32 -0.54 60.07
CA SER A 51 16.24 -1.67 60.21
C SER A 51 17.67 -1.17 60.31
N ALA A 52 18.54 -1.87 61.04
CA ALA A 52 19.94 -1.49 61.20
C ALA A 52 20.88 -2.67 60.97
N SER A 53 22.02 -2.39 60.34
CA SER A 53 23.14 -3.30 60.16
C SER A 53 24.43 -2.64 60.63
N ALA A 54 25.32 -3.40 61.26
CA ALA A 54 26.53 -2.85 61.85
C ALA A 54 27.66 -3.87 61.89
N SER A 55 28.90 -3.37 61.95
CA SER A 55 30.09 -4.18 62.18
C SER A 55 31.04 -3.41 63.08
N ILE A 56 31.45 -4.03 64.19
CA ILE A 56 32.55 -3.56 65.02
C ILE A 56 33.65 -4.61 64.94
N THR A 57 34.83 -4.22 64.47
CA THR A 57 35.99 -5.09 64.27
C THR A 57 37.22 -4.46 64.90
N SER A 58 38.25 -5.27 65.16
CA SER A 58 39.54 -4.79 65.66
C SER A 58 40.24 -3.81 64.70
N ASP A 59 39.97 -3.91 63.40
CA ASP A 59 40.34 -2.87 62.44
C ASP A 59 39.25 -1.79 62.39
N ILE A 60 39.55 -0.63 63.01
CA ILE A 60 38.63 0.51 63.06
C ILE A 60 38.25 1.05 61.67
N SER A 61 38.99 0.70 60.62
CA SER A 61 38.72 1.13 59.23
C SER A 61 37.47 0.47 58.65
N ASN A 62 37.07 -0.69 59.19
CA ASN A 62 35.92 -1.46 58.71
C ASN A 62 34.69 -1.33 59.61
N VAL A 63 34.75 -0.47 60.62
CA VAL A 63 33.64 -0.25 61.54
C VAL A 63 32.56 0.59 60.88
N PHE A 64 31.31 0.12 60.93
CA PHE A 64 30.18 0.90 60.47
C PHE A 64 28.89 0.60 61.24
N LEU A 65 27.97 1.55 61.19
CA LEU A 65 26.58 1.41 61.60
C LEU A 65 25.69 2.05 60.52
N GLN A 66 24.75 1.29 59.99
CA GLN A 66 23.86 1.72 58.92
C GLN A 66 22.40 1.51 59.33
N VAL A 67 21.56 2.51 59.05
CA VAL A 67 20.12 2.48 59.28
C VAL A 67 19.38 2.67 57.95
N ILE A 68 18.35 1.84 57.73
CA ILE A 68 17.53 1.85 56.52
C ILE A 68 16.07 2.00 56.92
N TRP A 69 15.41 3.00 56.34
CA TRP A 69 13.97 3.20 56.41
C TRP A 69 13.33 2.81 55.09
N ASP A 70 12.45 1.80 55.13
CA ASP A 70 11.73 1.28 53.95
C ASP A 70 10.68 2.25 53.41
N LYS A 71 10.15 3.11 54.28
CA LYS A 71 9.26 4.22 53.92
C LYS A 71 9.84 5.50 54.50
N VAL A 72 9.79 6.58 53.71
CA VAL A 72 10.21 7.92 54.15
C VAL A 72 8.97 8.67 54.63
N ASP A 73 8.98 9.10 55.89
CA ASP A 73 7.97 9.92 56.55
C ASP A 73 8.61 11.13 57.24
N ASP A 74 7.77 12.00 57.80
CA ASP A 74 8.21 13.24 58.47
C ASP A 74 9.19 12.98 59.62
N ASP A 75 9.11 11.80 60.26
CA ASP A 75 10.00 11.39 61.34
C ASP A 75 11.40 11.00 60.83
N ASN A 76 11.62 10.91 59.52
CA ASN A 76 12.93 10.60 58.94
C ASN A 76 13.75 11.84 58.56
N PHE A 77 13.13 13.02 58.55
CA PHE A 77 13.81 14.30 58.32
C PHE A 77 14.32 14.92 59.63
N GLY A 78 15.37 15.75 59.51
CA GLY A 78 16.00 16.43 60.64
C GLY A 78 17.52 16.28 60.66
N VAL A 79 18.12 16.66 61.80
CA VAL A 79 19.57 16.69 61.98
C VAL A 79 20.07 15.41 62.67
N PHE A 80 21.06 14.77 62.07
CA PHE A 80 21.65 13.52 62.55
C PHE A 80 23.14 13.65 62.80
N LYS A 81 23.69 12.83 63.70
CA LYS A 81 25.14 12.66 63.84
C LYS A 81 25.54 11.25 64.27
N CYS A 82 26.79 10.92 63.99
CA CYS A 82 27.47 9.76 64.53
C CYS A 82 28.09 10.06 65.88
N TYR A 83 28.12 9.05 66.74
CA TYR A 83 28.79 9.10 68.02
C TYR A 83 29.47 7.77 68.32
N ALA A 84 30.78 7.79 68.55
CA ALA A 84 31.60 6.61 68.83
C ALA A 84 32.25 6.72 70.22
N MET A 85 32.36 5.57 70.90
CA MET A 85 33.09 5.40 72.15
C MET A 85 34.07 4.24 71.97
N GLY A 86 35.26 4.39 72.51
CA GLY A 86 36.34 3.44 72.31
C GLY A 86 37.50 3.67 73.28
N PHE A 87 38.65 3.11 72.93
CA PHE A 87 39.88 3.25 73.70
C PHE A 87 41.02 3.74 72.80
N ASP A 88 41.91 4.56 73.36
CA ASP A 88 43.18 4.92 72.70
C ASP A 88 44.20 3.76 72.78
N ALA A 89 45.38 3.94 72.17
CA ALA A 89 46.46 2.95 72.21
C ALA A 89 47.01 2.65 73.63
N LYS A 90 46.64 3.45 74.64
CA LYS A 90 47.02 3.29 76.05
C LYS A 90 45.86 2.77 76.91
N ALA A 91 44.75 2.35 76.29
CA ALA A 91 43.52 1.89 76.93
C ALA A 91 42.78 2.98 77.76
N ASN A 92 42.97 4.26 77.46
CA ASN A 92 42.14 5.33 78.01
C ASN A 92 40.83 5.44 77.21
N PRO A 93 39.68 5.68 77.86
CA PRO A 93 38.42 5.85 77.15
C PRO A 93 38.41 7.13 76.31
N VAL A 94 38.01 7.03 75.05
CA VAL A 94 37.88 8.14 74.09
C VAL A 94 36.47 8.17 73.53
N THR A 95 35.95 9.36 73.28
CA THR A 95 34.66 9.58 72.62
C THR A 95 34.78 10.60 71.51
N GLU A 96 34.25 10.28 70.32
CA GLU A 96 34.31 11.15 69.13
C GLU A 96 32.93 11.23 68.48
N SER A 97 32.64 12.33 67.79
CA SER A 97 31.37 12.54 67.08
C SER A 97 31.60 13.15 65.71
N SER A 98 30.76 12.79 64.73
CA SER A 98 30.80 13.42 63.40
C SER A 98 30.25 14.84 63.44
N THR A 99 30.46 15.56 62.34
CA THR A 99 29.64 16.72 61.99
C THR A 99 28.16 16.34 61.86
N GLU A 100 27.30 17.32 62.07
CA GLU A 100 25.85 17.18 61.92
C GLU A 100 25.45 17.15 60.44
N VAL A 101 24.51 16.27 60.08
CA VAL A 101 23.95 16.14 58.72
C VAL A 101 22.46 16.45 58.79
N ASP A 102 22.06 17.48 58.05
CA ASP A 102 20.68 17.96 58.00
C ASP A 102 19.97 17.44 56.75
N ILE A 103 18.82 16.80 56.95
CA ILE A 103 18.07 16.11 55.89
C ILE A 103 16.66 16.71 55.80
N HIS A 104 16.38 17.42 54.70
CA HIS A 104 15.13 18.14 54.43
C HIS A 104 14.38 17.65 53.18
N GLU A 105 13.08 17.95 53.12
CA GLU A 105 12.21 17.68 51.97
C GLU A 105 12.43 18.66 50.80
N PHE A 106 12.66 18.15 49.58
CA PHE A 106 12.93 18.96 48.38
C PHE A 106 11.67 19.64 47.80
N HIS A 107 11.52 20.95 48.00
CA HIS A 107 10.31 21.74 47.67
C HIS A 107 10.13 22.26 46.22
N ASN A 108 10.87 21.79 45.19
CA ASN A 108 10.92 22.50 43.88
C ASN A 108 10.48 21.72 42.63
N VAL A 109 9.69 20.65 42.78
CA VAL A 109 9.25 19.79 41.66
C VAL A 109 8.14 20.44 40.81
N ILE A 110 7.28 21.28 41.42
CA ILE A 110 6.08 21.82 40.77
C ILE A 110 6.42 22.77 39.61
N GLY A 111 7.40 23.66 39.78
CA GLY A 111 7.79 24.62 38.73
C GLY A 111 8.30 23.95 37.45
N HIS A 112 9.15 22.92 37.60
CA HIS A 112 9.66 22.14 36.47
C HIS A 112 8.56 21.41 35.71
N VAL A 113 7.58 20.85 36.41
CA VAL A 113 6.44 20.15 35.78
C VAL A 113 5.58 21.12 34.98
N VAL A 114 5.36 22.34 35.49
CA VAL A 114 4.60 23.38 34.78
C VAL A 114 5.30 23.81 33.49
N ASP A 115 6.62 24.00 33.51
CA ASP A 115 7.38 24.38 32.32
C ASP A 115 7.39 23.29 31.25
N ILE A 116 7.54 22.02 31.64
CA ILE A 116 7.43 20.87 30.73
C ILE A 116 6.03 20.82 30.10
N SER A 117 4.98 21.01 30.91
CA SER A 117 3.60 21.04 30.45
C SER A 117 3.36 22.15 29.41
N ASN A 118 3.83 23.37 29.70
CA ASN A 118 3.71 24.51 28.80
C ASN A 118 4.46 24.29 27.47
N LYS A 119 5.67 23.73 27.53
CA LYS A 119 6.45 23.39 26.33
C LYS A 119 5.74 22.33 25.48
N ALA A 120 5.24 21.27 26.13
CA ALA A 120 4.47 20.22 25.45
C ALA A 120 3.22 20.79 24.78
N HIS A 121 2.50 21.69 25.45
CA HIS A 121 1.29 22.33 24.90
C HIS A 121 1.59 23.16 23.65
N ARG A 122 2.69 23.93 23.65
CA ARG A 122 3.15 24.69 22.48
C ARG A 122 3.52 23.78 21.32
N THR A 123 4.35 22.76 21.58
CA THR A 123 4.76 21.80 20.55
C THR A 123 3.55 21.05 19.97
N MET A 124 2.57 20.68 20.79
CA MET A 124 1.31 20.09 20.31
C MET A 124 0.51 21.05 19.42
N GLY A 125 0.47 22.35 19.77
CA GLY A 125 -0.19 23.37 18.96
C GLY A 125 0.47 23.54 17.59
N ASP A 126 1.80 23.62 17.56
CA ASP A 126 2.57 23.75 16.32
C ASP A 126 2.42 22.50 15.44
N LEU A 127 2.50 21.31 16.04
CA LEU A 127 2.30 20.05 15.32
C LEU A 127 0.89 19.98 14.73
N LYS A 128 -0.15 20.31 15.52
CA LYS A 128 -1.54 20.36 15.07
C LYS A 128 -1.71 21.29 13.87
N ASN A 129 -1.16 22.50 13.93
CA ASN A 129 -1.26 23.48 12.85
C ASN A 129 -0.54 22.99 11.58
N SER A 130 0.65 22.40 11.73
CA SER A 130 1.41 21.82 10.62
C SER A 130 0.63 20.67 9.95
N THR A 131 0.11 19.73 10.74
CA THR A 131 -0.69 18.61 10.24
C THR A 131 -1.97 19.08 9.53
N VAL A 132 -2.68 20.07 10.09
CA VAL A 132 -3.88 20.63 9.46
C VAL A 132 -3.55 21.28 8.11
N ASN A 133 -2.43 21.99 8.01
CA ASN A 133 -1.99 22.60 6.77
C ASN A 133 -1.65 21.57 5.69
N GLU A 134 -0.91 20.50 6.05
CA GLU A 134 -0.60 19.42 5.11
C GLU A 134 -1.86 18.67 4.65
N ILE A 135 -2.79 18.37 5.56
CA ILE A 135 -4.09 17.77 5.20
C ILE A 135 -4.86 18.68 4.23
N SER A 136 -4.85 20.00 4.46
CA SER A 136 -5.50 20.97 3.57
C SER A 136 -4.90 20.98 2.17
N LYS A 137 -3.57 20.92 2.06
CA LYS A 137 -2.87 20.81 0.76
C LYS A 137 -3.23 19.51 0.05
N LEU A 138 -3.18 18.38 0.73
CA LEU A 138 -3.53 17.07 0.17
C LEU A 138 -4.97 17.03 -0.33
N LYS A 139 -5.93 17.56 0.45
CA LYS A 139 -7.33 17.67 0.03
C LYS A 139 -7.49 18.51 -1.25
N LYS A 140 -6.75 19.62 -1.38
CA LYS A 140 -6.77 20.43 -2.61
C LYS A 140 -6.21 19.67 -3.81
N THR A 141 -5.10 18.96 -3.64
CA THR A 141 -4.52 18.14 -4.72
C THR A 141 -5.46 17.02 -5.15
N LEU A 142 -6.05 16.31 -4.19
CA LEU A 142 -7.02 15.25 -4.47
C LEU A 142 -8.23 15.79 -5.25
N LYS A 143 -8.74 16.97 -4.87
CA LYS A 143 -9.84 17.62 -5.59
C LYS A 143 -9.45 17.92 -7.05
N LYS A 144 -8.23 18.41 -7.30
CA LYS A 144 -7.75 18.65 -8.67
C LYS A 144 -7.68 17.36 -9.49
N VAL A 145 -7.19 16.26 -8.89
CA VAL A 145 -7.14 14.95 -9.56
C VAL A 145 -8.54 14.43 -9.87
N SER A 146 -9.48 14.55 -8.92
CA SER A 146 -10.89 14.18 -9.15
C SER A 146 -11.48 14.97 -10.32
N THR A 147 -11.35 16.29 -10.33
CA THR A 147 -11.90 17.13 -11.41
C THR A 147 -11.25 16.81 -12.76
N PHE A 148 -9.97 16.43 -12.78
CA PHE A 148 -9.30 15.97 -13.99
C PHE A 148 -9.86 14.62 -14.48
N LEU A 149 -10.07 13.66 -13.58
CA LEU A 149 -10.69 12.37 -13.92
C LEU A 149 -12.14 12.54 -14.39
N ASP A 150 -12.91 13.44 -13.77
CA ASP A 150 -14.28 13.76 -14.19
C ASP A 150 -14.33 14.39 -15.60
N SER A 151 -13.23 15.03 -16.03
CA SER A 151 -13.10 15.59 -17.38
C SER A 151 -12.58 14.59 -18.43
N LEU A 152 -12.11 13.41 -18.01
CA LEU A 152 -11.69 12.36 -18.94
C LEU A 152 -12.92 11.58 -19.40
N ILE A 153 -13.20 11.64 -20.69
CA ILE A 153 -14.10 10.67 -21.34
C ILE A 153 -13.33 9.36 -21.36
N LEU A 154 -13.72 8.43 -20.48
CA LEU A 154 -13.17 7.08 -20.41
C LEU A 154 -13.96 6.12 -21.29
N TRP A 155 -13.30 5.05 -21.75
CA TRP A 155 -14.00 4.00 -22.51
C TRP A 155 -15.15 3.40 -21.69
N PRO A 156 -16.32 3.11 -22.32
CA PRO A 156 -17.44 2.53 -21.60
C PRO A 156 -17.12 1.16 -20.99
N GLY A 157 -17.85 0.83 -19.93
CA GLY A 157 -17.71 -0.41 -19.20
C GLY A 157 -18.11 -1.64 -19.98
N GLY A 158 -17.55 -2.78 -19.60
CA GLY A 158 -17.83 -4.08 -20.19
C GLY A 158 -16.57 -4.92 -20.40
N HIS A 159 -16.75 -6.10 -20.96
CA HIS A 159 -15.67 -6.97 -21.43
C HIS A 159 -15.82 -7.15 -22.93
N TYR A 160 -14.90 -6.56 -23.69
CA TYR A 160 -14.98 -6.55 -25.15
C TYR A 160 -13.60 -6.45 -25.79
N GLY A 161 -13.54 -6.72 -27.09
CA GLY A 161 -12.35 -6.49 -27.91
C GLY A 161 -12.64 -5.45 -29.00
N LEU A 162 -11.64 -4.65 -29.32
CA LEU A 162 -11.61 -3.84 -30.53
C LEU A 162 -10.53 -4.38 -31.46
N LEU A 163 -10.72 -4.29 -32.77
CA LEU A 163 -9.63 -4.52 -33.70
C LEU A 163 -8.57 -3.44 -33.55
N LYS A 164 -7.30 -3.85 -33.60
CA LYS A 164 -6.16 -2.96 -33.47
C LYS A 164 -5.76 -2.39 -34.84
N PRO A 165 -5.92 -1.08 -35.08
CA PRO A 165 -5.36 -0.45 -36.27
C PRO A 165 -3.83 -0.36 -36.17
N LYS A 166 -3.16 -0.02 -37.29
CA LYS A 166 -1.71 0.22 -37.34
C LYS A 166 -1.22 1.30 -36.38
N THR A 167 -2.10 2.22 -35.99
CA THR A 167 -1.83 3.26 -34.99
C THR A 167 -1.73 2.72 -33.56
N GLY A 168 -2.10 1.46 -33.33
CA GLY A 168 -2.07 0.80 -32.03
C GLY A 168 -3.42 0.82 -31.31
N CYS A 169 -3.42 0.34 -30.07
CA CYS A 169 -4.61 0.35 -29.21
C CYS A 169 -4.91 1.74 -28.66
N PRO A 170 -6.18 2.04 -28.34
CA PRO A 170 -6.52 3.28 -27.67
C PRO A 170 -5.73 3.43 -26.36
N VAL A 171 -5.19 4.63 -26.11
CA VAL A 171 -4.41 4.92 -24.91
C VAL A 171 -5.36 5.15 -23.74
N ASP A 172 -5.79 4.05 -23.10
CA ASP A 172 -6.69 4.07 -21.94
C ASP A 172 -6.35 2.91 -20.98
N LEU A 173 -6.62 3.09 -19.69
CA LEU A 173 -6.46 2.06 -18.67
C LEU A 173 -7.33 0.82 -18.94
N ALA A 174 -8.47 0.98 -19.62
CA ALA A 174 -9.35 -0.10 -20.06
C ALA A 174 -8.62 -1.21 -20.82
N PHE A 175 -7.61 -0.86 -21.63
CA PHE A 175 -6.86 -1.80 -22.46
C PHE A 175 -5.58 -2.33 -21.80
N TYR A 176 -5.32 -1.96 -20.54
CA TYR A 176 -4.11 -2.40 -19.84
C TYR A 176 -4.04 -3.94 -19.75
N GLY A 177 -2.97 -4.51 -20.31
CA GLY A 177 -2.74 -5.97 -20.37
C GLY A 177 -3.47 -6.69 -21.52
N GLY A 178 -4.27 -5.99 -22.32
CA GLY A 178 -5.03 -6.52 -23.46
C GLY A 178 -4.51 -6.11 -24.84
N THR A 179 -3.31 -5.53 -24.94
CA THR A 179 -2.79 -4.90 -26.17
C THR A 179 -1.99 -5.82 -27.11
N HIS A 180 -1.73 -7.06 -26.70
CA HIS A 180 -0.92 -8.04 -27.45
C HIS A 180 -1.74 -9.30 -27.70
N LYS A 181 -2.96 -9.11 -28.21
CA LYS A 181 -3.94 -10.17 -28.45
C LYS A 181 -4.11 -10.35 -29.94
N PHE A 182 -4.14 -11.58 -30.41
CA PHE A 182 -4.28 -11.85 -31.83
C PHE A 182 -4.98 -13.17 -32.11
N HIS A 183 -5.55 -13.26 -33.31
CA HIS A 183 -6.03 -14.48 -33.93
C HIS A 183 -5.39 -14.59 -35.32
N LYS A 184 -4.70 -15.68 -35.59
CA LYS A 184 -4.01 -15.97 -36.84
C LYS A 184 -4.73 -17.15 -37.50
N ILE A 185 -5.48 -16.84 -38.55
CA ILE A 185 -6.31 -17.80 -39.29
C ILE A 185 -5.47 -18.36 -40.43
N HIS A 186 -5.39 -19.69 -40.53
CA HIS A 186 -4.86 -20.36 -41.72
C HIS A 186 -5.92 -20.27 -42.83
N THR A 187 -5.59 -19.61 -43.93
CA THR A 187 -6.54 -19.32 -45.02
C THR A 187 -6.30 -20.24 -46.21
N GLU A 188 -7.32 -20.48 -47.02
CA GLU A 188 -7.28 -21.28 -48.27
C GLU A 188 -6.37 -20.67 -49.37
N SER A 189 -5.86 -19.45 -49.15
CA SER A 189 -5.03 -18.77 -50.14
C SER A 189 -3.76 -19.55 -50.49
N GLN A 190 -3.51 -19.67 -51.78
CA GLN A 190 -2.31 -20.31 -52.32
C GLN A 190 -1.12 -19.35 -52.44
N SER A 191 -1.36 -18.03 -52.34
CA SER A 191 -0.36 -16.97 -52.44
C SER A 191 -0.63 -15.85 -51.43
N SER A 192 0.42 -15.15 -50.99
CA SER A 192 0.27 -13.94 -50.18
C SER A 192 -0.26 -12.74 -50.99
N SER A 193 -0.32 -12.87 -52.31
CA SER A 193 -0.90 -11.89 -53.24
C SER A 193 -2.31 -12.24 -53.69
N ASP A 194 -2.94 -13.23 -53.06
CA ASP A 194 -4.31 -13.64 -53.37
C ASP A 194 -5.29 -12.50 -53.02
N PRO A 195 -6.04 -11.94 -53.99
CA PRO A 195 -6.96 -10.84 -53.72
C PRO A 195 -8.11 -11.22 -52.79
N SER A 196 -8.39 -12.51 -52.60
CA SER A 196 -9.41 -13.00 -51.67
C SER A 196 -9.04 -12.69 -50.21
N ASN A 197 -7.74 -12.61 -49.91
CA ASN A 197 -7.23 -12.05 -48.67
C ASN A 197 -6.85 -10.59 -48.88
N SER A 198 -7.60 -9.67 -48.28
CA SER A 198 -7.29 -8.24 -48.39
C SER A 198 -7.79 -7.46 -47.20
N HIS A 199 -7.24 -6.26 -47.00
CA HIS A 199 -7.68 -5.37 -45.94
C HIS A 199 -7.42 -3.92 -46.31
N SER A 200 -8.12 -3.04 -45.62
CA SER A 200 -7.88 -1.60 -45.65
C SER A 200 -6.49 -1.20 -45.17
N SER A 201 -5.96 -0.08 -45.65
CA SER A 201 -4.61 0.44 -45.30
C SER A 201 -4.44 0.89 -43.83
N VAL A 202 -5.52 0.83 -43.04
CA VAL A 202 -5.53 1.16 -41.62
C VAL A 202 -4.98 0.04 -40.74
N PHE A 203 -4.86 -1.18 -41.27
CA PHE A 203 -4.34 -2.34 -40.55
C PHE A 203 -2.81 -2.49 -40.70
N PRO A 204 -2.13 -3.22 -39.79
CA PRO A 204 -0.70 -3.49 -39.89
C PRO A 204 -0.31 -4.26 -41.16
N ASP A 205 0.91 -4.04 -41.66
CA ASP A 205 1.42 -4.67 -42.90
C ASP A 205 1.51 -6.20 -42.80
N ASN A 206 1.66 -6.74 -41.57
CA ASN A 206 1.72 -8.17 -41.30
C ASN A 206 0.33 -8.83 -41.11
N THR A 207 -0.77 -8.11 -41.40
CA THR A 207 -2.13 -8.68 -41.35
C THR A 207 -2.27 -9.88 -42.27
N ILE A 208 -1.64 -9.85 -43.44
CA ILE A 208 -1.52 -11.01 -44.34
C ILE A 208 -0.06 -11.47 -44.33
N SER A 209 0.18 -12.75 -44.08
CA SER A 209 1.54 -13.28 -43.98
C SER A 209 1.66 -14.69 -44.55
N SER A 210 2.91 -15.12 -44.79
CA SER A 210 3.21 -16.50 -45.17
C SER A 210 4.31 -17.07 -44.28
N GLU A 211 4.10 -18.29 -43.81
CA GLU A 211 5.05 -19.02 -42.97
C GLU A 211 4.99 -20.51 -43.30
N GLY A 212 6.14 -21.15 -43.52
CA GLY A 212 6.19 -22.59 -43.80
C GLY A 212 5.46 -23.04 -45.07
N GLY A 213 5.16 -22.14 -46.01
CA GLY A 213 4.32 -22.42 -47.18
C GLY A 213 2.85 -22.03 -47.00
N ASN A 214 2.38 -21.97 -45.76
CA ASN A 214 1.02 -21.64 -45.38
C ASN A 214 0.75 -20.12 -45.49
N LYS A 215 -0.52 -19.75 -45.63
CA LYS A 215 -0.99 -18.35 -45.73
C LYS A 215 -1.92 -18.00 -44.59
N PHE A 216 -1.72 -16.82 -44.01
CA PHE A 216 -2.41 -16.44 -42.80
C PHE A 216 -3.03 -15.06 -42.89
N PHE A 217 -4.21 -14.94 -42.28
CA PHE A 217 -4.84 -13.67 -41.96
C PHE A 217 -4.81 -13.46 -40.44
N THR A 218 -4.12 -12.41 -39.98
CA THR A 218 -3.93 -12.10 -38.56
C THR A 218 -4.75 -10.90 -38.15
N MET A 219 -5.72 -11.13 -37.27
CA MET A 219 -6.47 -10.09 -36.59
C MET A 219 -5.80 -9.78 -35.25
N GLU A 220 -5.37 -8.53 -35.05
CA GLU A 220 -4.87 -8.07 -33.75
C GLU A 220 -5.98 -7.33 -32.98
N PHE A 221 -5.98 -7.47 -31.66
CA PHE A 221 -7.03 -6.95 -30.78
C PHE A 221 -6.50 -6.13 -29.61
N CYS A 222 -7.34 -5.19 -29.19
CA CYS A 222 -7.25 -4.44 -27.96
C CYS A 222 -8.39 -4.92 -27.05
N GLU A 223 -8.08 -5.77 -26.06
CA GLU A 223 -9.09 -6.38 -25.19
C GLU A 223 -9.26 -5.63 -23.87
N VAL A 224 -10.49 -5.29 -23.54
CA VAL A 224 -10.89 -4.81 -22.21
C VAL A 224 -11.22 -6.01 -21.33
N THR A 225 -10.20 -6.51 -20.64
CA THR A 225 -10.31 -7.69 -19.74
C THR A 225 -10.62 -7.32 -18.30
N ARG A 226 -10.64 -6.02 -17.97
CA ARG A 226 -10.90 -5.49 -16.64
C ARG A 226 -11.82 -4.29 -16.74
N GLN A 227 -12.84 -4.24 -15.90
CA GLN A 227 -13.76 -3.12 -15.85
C GLN A 227 -13.22 -2.03 -14.92
N PHE A 228 -12.78 -0.93 -15.51
CA PHE A 228 -12.34 0.27 -14.76
C PHE A 228 -13.40 1.37 -14.71
N ASN A 229 -14.39 1.32 -15.60
CA ASN A 229 -15.44 2.32 -15.74
C ASN A 229 -16.82 1.63 -15.76
N PRO A 230 -17.77 1.98 -14.88
CA PRO A 230 -19.12 1.41 -14.90
C PRO A 230 -20.06 2.09 -15.91
N SER A 231 -19.63 3.15 -16.60
CA SER A 231 -20.48 3.88 -17.55
C SER A 231 -20.98 2.99 -18.69
N SER A 232 -22.27 3.12 -19.00
CA SER A 232 -22.89 2.43 -20.13
C SER A 232 -22.37 2.98 -21.46
N TRP A 233 -22.39 2.12 -22.48
CA TRP A 233 -22.16 2.57 -23.85
C TRP A 233 -23.26 3.55 -24.28
N PRO A 234 -22.92 4.58 -25.07
CA PRO A 234 -23.92 5.44 -25.68
C PRO A 234 -24.78 4.65 -26.67
N GLN A 235 -26.04 5.05 -26.79
CA GLN A 235 -26.97 4.47 -27.78
C GLN A 235 -26.48 4.77 -29.19
N GLY A 236 -26.54 3.77 -30.08
CA GLY A 236 -26.06 3.89 -31.45
C GLY A 236 -26.24 2.60 -32.25
N SER A 237 -25.59 2.54 -33.42
CA SER A 237 -25.61 1.39 -34.33
C SER A 237 -24.20 0.93 -34.71
N PHE A 238 -23.67 -0.08 -34.01
CA PHE A 238 -22.33 -0.64 -34.26
C PHE A 238 -22.13 -1.97 -33.50
N CYS A 239 -21.07 -2.71 -33.86
CA CYS A 239 -20.64 -3.89 -33.11
C CYS A 239 -19.20 -3.82 -32.60
N ILE A 240 -18.94 -4.59 -31.56
CA ILE A 240 -17.62 -4.83 -30.95
C ILE A 240 -17.42 -6.33 -30.75
N HIS A 241 -16.17 -6.77 -30.58
CA HIS A 241 -15.91 -8.18 -30.24
C HIS A 241 -16.38 -8.47 -28.84
N LYS A 242 -17.05 -9.61 -28.67
CA LYS A 242 -17.42 -10.15 -27.38
C LYS A 242 -16.24 -10.95 -26.82
N LEU A 243 -15.93 -10.79 -25.53
CA LEU A 243 -15.02 -11.74 -24.88
C LEU A 243 -15.74 -13.08 -24.59
N LEU A 244 -15.04 -14.19 -24.79
CA LEU A 244 -15.48 -15.54 -24.45
C LEU A 244 -15.81 -15.62 -22.96
N HIS A 245 -16.87 -16.36 -22.64
CA HIS A 245 -17.38 -16.56 -21.28
C HIS A 245 -17.83 -15.30 -20.53
N GLN A 246 -17.87 -14.13 -21.19
CA GLN A 246 -18.45 -12.90 -20.66
C GLN A 246 -19.82 -12.63 -21.30
N SER A 247 -20.66 -11.83 -20.67
CA SER A 247 -21.89 -11.31 -21.29
C SER A 247 -21.57 -10.06 -22.11
N CYS A 248 -22.41 -9.77 -23.11
CA CYS A 248 -22.35 -8.49 -23.80
C CYS A 248 -22.59 -7.31 -22.84
N PRO A 249 -21.97 -6.13 -23.10
CA PRO A 249 -22.31 -4.93 -22.36
C PRO A 249 -23.82 -4.64 -22.43
N THR A 250 -24.33 -3.92 -21.42
CA THR A 250 -25.77 -3.60 -21.36
C THR A 250 -26.20 -2.85 -22.63
N GLY A 251 -27.29 -3.29 -23.25
CA GLY A 251 -27.84 -2.70 -24.48
C GLY A 251 -27.35 -3.34 -25.78
N PHE A 252 -26.42 -4.31 -25.70
CA PHE A 252 -25.96 -5.07 -26.86
C PHE A 252 -26.56 -6.48 -26.88
N ASP A 253 -26.87 -6.94 -28.09
CA ASP A 253 -27.28 -8.31 -28.39
C ASP A 253 -26.10 -9.11 -28.94
N GLU A 254 -26.11 -10.42 -28.66
CA GLU A 254 -25.05 -11.34 -29.06
C GLU A 254 -25.31 -11.95 -30.44
N GLY A 255 -24.23 -12.14 -31.20
CA GLY A 255 -24.20 -12.98 -32.39
C GLY A 255 -22.79 -13.49 -32.66
N TYR A 256 -22.64 -14.25 -33.75
CA TYR A 256 -21.35 -14.81 -34.14
C TYR A 256 -21.21 -14.95 -35.66
N VAL A 257 -19.94 -15.03 -36.07
CA VAL A 257 -19.50 -15.41 -37.42
C VAL A 257 -18.49 -16.55 -37.29
N ASN A 258 -18.78 -17.70 -37.89
CA ASN A 258 -17.81 -18.76 -38.13
C ASN A 258 -17.05 -18.41 -39.40
N VAL A 259 -15.73 -18.49 -39.32
CA VAL A 259 -14.81 -18.41 -40.47
C VAL A 259 -14.23 -19.81 -40.64
N ASP A 260 -14.56 -20.50 -41.72
CA ASP A 260 -13.99 -21.80 -42.06
C ASP A 260 -12.64 -21.57 -42.76
N GLY A 261 -11.54 -21.78 -42.04
CA GLY A 261 -10.20 -21.66 -42.60
C GLY A 261 -9.79 -22.90 -43.39
N GLU A 262 -8.50 -22.98 -43.72
CA GLU A 262 -7.93 -24.14 -44.43
C GLU A 262 -7.91 -25.38 -43.53
N ASP A 263 -8.54 -26.45 -44.01
CA ASP A 263 -8.68 -27.73 -43.29
C ASP A 263 -7.42 -28.61 -43.33
N THR A 264 -6.48 -28.38 -44.26
CA THR A 264 -5.24 -29.17 -44.36
C THR A 264 -4.18 -28.68 -43.37
N ASP A 265 -3.64 -29.61 -42.57
CA ASP A 265 -2.58 -29.40 -41.55
C ASP A 265 -2.86 -28.33 -40.48
N ASN A 266 -3.99 -27.61 -40.56
CA ASN A 266 -4.59 -26.80 -39.51
C ASN A 266 -3.58 -25.96 -38.71
N ALA A 267 -2.99 -24.94 -39.35
CA ALA A 267 -1.90 -24.15 -38.78
C ALA A 267 -2.33 -22.88 -38.02
N GLY A 268 -3.62 -22.77 -37.66
CA GLY A 268 -4.15 -21.60 -36.96
C GLY A 268 -3.55 -21.40 -35.56
N GLU A 269 -3.42 -20.14 -35.13
CA GLU A 269 -2.89 -19.77 -33.81
C GLU A 269 -3.72 -18.67 -33.17
N ALA A 270 -3.98 -18.77 -31.87
CA ALA A 270 -4.77 -17.77 -31.15
C ALA A 270 -4.16 -17.44 -29.78
N ARG A 271 -3.99 -16.14 -29.52
CA ARG A 271 -3.71 -15.58 -28.19
C ARG A 271 -4.67 -14.45 -27.89
N ASN A 272 -5.96 -14.77 -27.85
CA ASN A 272 -7.04 -13.81 -27.63
C ASN A 272 -8.15 -14.45 -26.79
N ASN A 273 -9.11 -13.63 -26.38
CA ASN A 273 -10.33 -14.03 -25.70
C ASN A 273 -11.58 -13.73 -26.55
N VAL A 274 -11.49 -13.56 -27.87
CA VAL A 274 -12.61 -13.12 -28.74
C VAL A 274 -13.12 -14.23 -29.67
N ALA A 275 -12.30 -15.25 -29.90
CA ALA A 275 -12.56 -16.32 -30.87
C ALA A 275 -12.51 -17.70 -30.21
N LEU A 276 -13.51 -18.53 -30.50
CA LEU A 276 -13.48 -19.94 -30.12
C LEU A 276 -12.79 -20.76 -31.22
N TYR A 277 -11.90 -21.68 -30.81
CA TYR A 277 -11.02 -22.49 -31.66
C TYR A 277 -9.94 -21.68 -32.39
N ALA A 278 -8.73 -22.24 -32.52
CA ALA A 278 -7.64 -21.60 -33.26
C ALA A 278 -7.73 -21.88 -34.77
N SER A 279 -8.20 -23.07 -35.13
CA SER A 279 -8.65 -23.41 -36.48
C SER A 279 -10.14 -23.15 -36.60
N ASN A 280 -10.55 -22.64 -37.75
CA ASN A 280 -11.94 -22.36 -38.14
C ASN A 280 -12.70 -21.55 -37.06
N PRO A 281 -12.23 -20.31 -36.76
CA PRO A 281 -12.67 -19.61 -35.58
C PRO A 281 -14.14 -19.20 -35.64
N ARG A 282 -14.81 -19.32 -34.49
CA ARG A 282 -16.08 -18.63 -34.24
C ARG A 282 -15.81 -17.32 -33.51
N LEU A 283 -15.97 -16.21 -34.23
CA LEU A 283 -15.86 -14.86 -33.70
C LEU A 283 -17.20 -14.43 -33.12
N TYR A 284 -17.22 -14.03 -31.86
CA TYR A 284 -18.44 -13.54 -31.21
C TYR A 284 -18.49 -12.01 -31.17
N PHE A 285 -19.68 -11.47 -31.37
CA PHE A 285 -19.93 -10.05 -31.43
C PHE A 285 -21.01 -9.64 -30.44
N CYS A 286 -20.87 -8.42 -29.96
CA CYS A 286 -21.92 -7.66 -29.30
C CYS A 286 -22.29 -6.53 -30.25
N CYS A 287 -23.54 -6.49 -30.69
CA CYS A 287 -24.05 -5.43 -31.56
C CYS A 287 -25.20 -4.69 -30.86
N GLN A 288 -25.29 -3.38 -31.06
CA GLN A 288 -26.46 -2.60 -30.67
C GLN A 288 -26.99 -1.82 -31.87
N ASN A 289 -28.30 -1.61 -31.91
CA ASN A 289 -29.00 -0.74 -32.86
C ASN A 289 -30.10 0.04 -32.12
N SER A 290 -29.67 0.76 -31.08
CA SER A 290 -30.53 1.47 -30.14
C SER A 290 -30.69 2.96 -30.49
N GLY A 291 -30.03 3.43 -31.54
CA GLY A 291 -30.06 4.81 -32.03
C GLY A 291 -29.59 4.91 -33.49
N SER A 292 -29.69 6.11 -34.08
CA SER A 292 -29.25 6.34 -35.46
C SER A 292 -27.72 6.36 -35.56
N ALA A 293 -27.18 5.72 -36.59
CA ALA A 293 -25.76 5.84 -36.95
C ALA A 293 -25.35 7.30 -37.26
N SER A 294 -26.30 8.15 -37.69
CA SER A 294 -26.02 9.56 -37.99
C SER A 294 -25.95 10.46 -36.75
N ASP A 295 -26.50 10.03 -35.61
CA ASP A 295 -26.48 10.80 -34.37
C ASP A 295 -25.11 10.62 -33.68
N PRO A 296 -24.30 11.69 -33.48
CA PRO A 296 -22.95 11.53 -32.93
C PRO A 296 -22.94 11.01 -31.49
N ILE A 297 -22.25 9.88 -31.26
CA ILE A 297 -22.00 9.35 -29.91
C ILE A 297 -20.73 9.91 -29.30
N GLN A 298 -20.67 9.94 -27.97
CA GLN A 298 -19.46 10.34 -27.24
C GLN A 298 -18.65 9.09 -26.86
N LEU A 299 -17.45 8.99 -27.42
CA LEU A 299 -16.42 8.03 -27.06
C LEU A 299 -15.09 8.77 -26.85
N PRO A 300 -14.10 8.17 -26.18
CA PRO A 300 -12.79 8.79 -26.05
C PRO A 300 -12.13 9.00 -27.42
N THR A 301 -11.71 10.24 -27.69
CA THR A 301 -11.19 10.66 -29.01
C THR A 301 -9.67 10.81 -29.05
N GLY A 302 -8.97 10.54 -27.94
CA GLY A 302 -7.52 10.72 -27.83
C GLY A 302 -6.68 9.74 -28.64
N SER A 303 -7.30 8.72 -29.26
CA SER A 303 -6.62 7.73 -30.09
C SER A 303 -7.59 7.19 -31.13
N ALA A 304 -7.06 6.82 -32.30
CA ALA A 304 -7.87 6.22 -33.35
C ALA A 304 -8.33 4.79 -32.97
N PHE A 305 -9.50 4.38 -33.43
CA PHE A 305 -10.07 3.06 -33.14
C PHE A 305 -10.97 2.55 -34.27
N LEU A 306 -11.32 1.26 -34.19
CA LEU A 306 -12.21 0.58 -35.13
C LEU A 306 -13.45 0.07 -34.40
N LEU A 307 -14.62 0.32 -34.98
CA LEU A 307 -15.87 -0.40 -34.67
C LEU A 307 -16.31 -1.15 -35.90
N TYR A 308 -17.06 -2.24 -35.73
CA TYR A 308 -17.69 -2.89 -36.88
C TYR A 308 -18.94 -2.12 -37.30
N ARG A 309 -19.15 -1.99 -38.61
CA ARG A 309 -20.36 -1.40 -39.16
C ARG A 309 -21.54 -2.31 -38.85
N PHE A 310 -22.67 -1.71 -38.51
CA PHE A 310 -23.91 -2.43 -38.27
C PHE A 310 -25.09 -1.60 -38.78
N GLY A 311 -25.91 -2.19 -39.63
CA GLY A 311 -27.07 -1.51 -40.19
C GLY A 311 -26.76 -0.66 -41.42
N GLY A 312 -25.64 -0.93 -42.12
CA GLY A 312 -25.32 -0.35 -43.43
C GLY A 312 -24.58 0.98 -43.40
N GLU A 313 -24.43 1.62 -42.25
CA GLU A 313 -23.78 2.93 -42.11
C GLU A 313 -22.85 2.97 -40.90
N CYS A 314 -21.82 3.80 -40.97
CA CYS A 314 -20.91 4.01 -39.85
C CYS A 314 -21.48 4.96 -38.80
N GLN A 315 -21.42 4.54 -37.54
CA GLN A 315 -21.80 5.36 -36.39
C GLN A 315 -20.97 6.65 -36.31
N SER A 316 -21.60 7.81 -36.30
CA SER A 316 -20.92 9.09 -36.08
C SER A 316 -20.38 9.17 -34.65
N VAL A 317 -19.13 9.62 -34.49
CA VAL A 317 -18.50 9.84 -33.18
C VAL A 317 -18.17 11.32 -33.06
N GLN A 318 -18.63 11.96 -31.98
CA GLN A 318 -18.44 13.39 -31.76
C GLN A 318 -16.96 13.74 -31.70
N GLY A 319 -16.52 14.64 -32.58
CA GLY A 319 -15.14 15.13 -32.61
C GLY A 319 -14.14 14.24 -33.35
N MET A 320 -14.61 13.21 -34.07
CA MET A 320 -13.75 12.37 -34.92
C MET A 320 -14.27 12.34 -36.36
N SER A 321 -13.36 12.10 -37.30
CA SER A 321 -13.69 11.75 -38.68
C SER A 321 -13.87 10.25 -38.79
N VAL A 322 -14.76 9.79 -39.68
CA VAL A 322 -15.01 8.37 -39.92
C VAL A 322 -14.76 8.01 -41.39
N SER A 323 -14.09 6.87 -41.62
CA SER A 323 -13.99 6.24 -42.94
C SER A 323 -14.47 4.78 -42.87
N GLU A 324 -15.15 4.34 -43.93
CA GLU A 324 -15.47 2.92 -44.09
C GLU A 324 -14.20 2.14 -44.45
N GLU A 325 -13.98 1.05 -43.74
CA GLU A 325 -12.84 0.17 -43.91
C GLU A 325 -13.32 -1.29 -43.98
N PHE A 326 -12.45 -2.21 -44.36
CA PHE A 326 -12.80 -3.61 -44.41
C PHE A 326 -11.63 -4.53 -44.08
N ILE A 327 -11.97 -5.75 -43.71
CA ILE A 327 -11.10 -6.93 -43.78
C ILE A 327 -11.82 -7.99 -44.60
N GLN A 328 -11.06 -8.74 -45.39
CA GLN A 328 -11.55 -9.79 -46.25
C GLN A 328 -10.64 -11.01 -46.12
N ILE A 329 -11.25 -12.14 -45.82
CA ILE A 329 -10.57 -13.39 -45.49
C ILE A 329 -10.99 -14.43 -46.52
N ASN A 330 -10.00 -15.09 -47.15
CA ASN A 330 -10.22 -16.27 -47.97
C ASN A 330 -10.47 -17.48 -47.06
N THR A 331 -11.64 -18.08 -47.20
CA THR A 331 -12.11 -19.23 -46.42
C THR A 331 -12.05 -20.50 -47.25
N GLU A 332 -12.35 -21.65 -46.65
CA GLU A 332 -12.36 -22.97 -47.27
C GLU A 332 -13.15 -22.97 -48.60
N ASP A 333 -12.56 -23.58 -49.64
CA ASP A 333 -13.17 -23.69 -50.97
C ASP A 333 -14.09 -24.91 -51.11
N SER A 334 -13.92 -25.91 -50.24
CA SER A 334 -14.59 -27.20 -50.31
C SER A 334 -15.30 -27.57 -49.01
N SER A 335 -16.61 -27.89 -49.06
CA SER A 335 -17.41 -28.17 -47.86
C SER A 335 -17.44 -27.03 -46.81
N ASN A 336 -17.31 -25.78 -47.27
CA ASN A 336 -17.28 -24.57 -46.47
C ASN A 336 -18.47 -24.46 -45.47
N ASN A 337 -18.14 -24.27 -44.20
CA ASN A 337 -19.05 -24.17 -43.05
C ASN A 337 -19.17 -22.75 -42.47
N ASP A 338 -18.87 -21.73 -43.28
CA ASP A 338 -19.07 -20.33 -42.96
C ASP A 338 -20.52 -20.07 -42.56
N ARG A 339 -20.68 -19.51 -41.35
CA ARG A 339 -22.01 -19.35 -40.76
C ARG A 339 -22.09 -18.10 -39.93
N VAL A 340 -23.18 -17.36 -40.12
CA VAL A 340 -23.55 -16.23 -39.27
C VAL A 340 -24.82 -16.53 -38.51
N SER A 341 -24.96 -15.98 -37.30
CA SER A 341 -26.17 -16.12 -36.49
C SER A 341 -26.24 -15.05 -35.42
N GLY A 342 -27.46 -14.70 -34.98
CA GLY A 342 -27.67 -13.67 -33.96
C GLY A 342 -27.33 -12.26 -34.47
N SER A 343 -27.05 -11.35 -33.54
CA SER A 343 -26.68 -9.96 -33.85
C SER A 343 -25.19 -9.88 -34.17
N HIS A 344 -24.86 -9.76 -35.46
CA HIS A 344 -23.49 -9.74 -35.97
C HIS A 344 -23.27 -8.51 -36.87
N PRO A 345 -22.03 -8.07 -37.09
CA PRO A 345 -21.74 -6.92 -37.93
C PRO A 345 -22.15 -7.12 -39.39
N ASP A 346 -22.12 -6.04 -40.16
CA ASP A 346 -22.30 -6.10 -41.62
C ASP A 346 -21.18 -6.95 -42.22
N VAL A 347 -21.57 -8.05 -42.88
CA VAL A 347 -20.65 -9.03 -43.47
C VAL A 347 -21.15 -9.45 -44.84
N ASP A 348 -20.26 -9.42 -45.85
CA ASP A 348 -20.51 -10.05 -47.14
C ASP A 348 -19.88 -11.45 -47.16
N ARG A 349 -20.58 -12.42 -47.77
CA ARG A 349 -20.09 -13.81 -47.92
C ARG A 349 -20.17 -14.35 -49.35
N PRO A 350 -19.45 -13.75 -50.33
CA PRO A 350 -19.50 -14.21 -51.71
C PRO A 350 -18.58 -15.43 -51.92
N GLY A 351 -19.16 -16.62 -52.09
CA GLY A 351 -18.38 -17.85 -52.29
C GLY A 351 -17.55 -18.17 -51.04
N SER A 352 -16.26 -18.45 -51.23
CA SER A 352 -15.29 -18.79 -50.18
C SER A 352 -14.61 -17.56 -49.58
N VAL A 353 -15.36 -16.50 -49.32
CA VAL A 353 -14.82 -15.26 -48.77
C VAL A 353 -15.75 -14.73 -47.70
N ILE A 354 -15.17 -14.28 -46.57
CA ILE A 354 -15.87 -13.46 -45.58
C ILE A 354 -15.26 -12.07 -45.58
N LYS A 355 -16.09 -11.05 -45.83
CA LYS A 355 -15.72 -9.64 -45.75
C LYS A 355 -16.46 -8.94 -44.63
N PHE A 356 -15.74 -8.43 -43.63
CA PHE A 356 -16.31 -7.60 -42.57
C PHE A 356 -16.19 -6.12 -42.93
N HIS A 357 -17.27 -5.37 -42.72
CA HIS A 357 -17.28 -3.91 -42.87
C HIS A 357 -17.02 -3.23 -41.53
N LEU A 358 -16.15 -2.22 -41.55
CA LEU A 358 -15.60 -1.56 -40.38
C LEU A 358 -15.67 -0.04 -40.55
N CYS A 359 -15.59 0.65 -39.44
CA CYS A 359 -15.56 2.09 -39.36
C CYS A 359 -14.32 2.51 -38.58
N TYR A 360 -13.44 3.26 -39.23
CA TYR A 360 -12.22 3.78 -38.63
C TYR A 360 -12.40 5.23 -38.22
N TYR A 361 -12.13 5.51 -36.94
CA TYR A 361 -12.30 6.82 -36.34
C TYR A 361 -10.93 7.43 -36.05
N LYS A 362 -10.68 8.65 -36.54
CA LYS A 362 -9.43 9.39 -36.30
C LYS A 362 -9.62 10.89 -36.19
#